data_AF-A0A935SL22-F1
#
_entry.id   AF-A0A935SL22-F1
#
_cell.length_a   1.000
_cell.length_b   1.000
_cell.length_c   1.000
_cell.angle_alpha   90.00
_cell.angle_beta   90.00
_cell.angle_gamma   90.00
#
_symmetry.space_group_name_H-M   'P 1'
#
loop_
_entity.id
_entity.type
_entity.pdbx_description
1 polymer ?
#
loop_
_entity_poly.entity_id
_entity_poly.type
_entity_poly.pdbx_seq_one_letter_code
_entity_poly.pdbx_strand_id
1 'polypeptide(L)'
;MSGQWLQPDHALGDANTIGGYMRVHARPAAFEGSDGLSYSVSIEVDATGEAARPFGAFFLFPRWRRIGAQGVDGHLETPFLAWGESPGVAREALGAWSISDTRQALEDAIAALVGDAPARRWWDVMKDES
;
A
#
# COMPACT_ATOMS: atom_id res chain seq x y z
N MET A 1 1.03 -12.99 -25.81
CA MET A 1 1.85 -11.76 -25.95
C MET A 1 3.01 -11.89 -24.98
N SER A 2 4.24 -11.98 -25.46
CA SER A 2 5.43 -12.00 -24.61
C SER A 2 5.55 -10.64 -23.92
N GLY A 3 5.71 -10.63 -22.60
CA GLY A 3 5.99 -9.40 -21.85
C GLY A 3 7.31 -8.83 -22.34
N GLN A 4 7.24 -7.75 -23.12
CA GLN A 4 8.43 -7.01 -23.50
C GLN A 4 8.95 -6.30 -22.25
N TRP A 5 10.16 -6.64 -21.84
CA TRP A 5 10.82 -5.92 -20.76
C TRP A 5 11.12 -4.50 -21.24
N LEU A 6 10.58 -3.50 -20.53
CA LEU A 6 10.81 -2.09 -20.77
C LEU A 6 11.92 -1.61 -19.83
N GLN A 7 12.89 -0.89 -20.38
CA GLN A 7 13.90 -0.18 -19.60
C GLN A 7 13.23 0.94 -18.79
N PRO A 8 13.66 1.22 -17.54
CA PRO A 8 13.18 2.36 -16.80
C PRO A 8 13.48 3.68 -17.52
N ASP A 9 12.49 4.56 -17.61
CA ASP A 9 12.64 5.90 -18.19
C ASP A 9 12.66 6.96 -17.08
N HIS A 10 13.88 7.33 -16.67
CA HIS A 10 14.11 8.30 -15.60
C HIS A 10 13.73 9.75 -15.99
N ALA A 11 13.39 10.03 -17.25
CA ALA A 11 12.84 11.32 -17.64
C ALA A 11 11.38 11.51 -17.16
N LEU A 12 10.70 10.44 -16.75
CA LEU A 12 9.29 10.46 -16.35
C LEU A 12 9.06 10.87 -14.88
N GLY A 13 10.12 11.05 -14.09
CA GLY A 13 10.02 11.57 -12.73
C GLY A 13 11.15 11.14 -11.79
N ASP A 14 11.05 11.58 -10.52
CA ASP A 14 12.00 11.19 -9.48
C ASP A 14 11.68 9.79 -8.92
N ALA A 15 12.46 8.80 -9.32
CA ALA A 15 12.31 7.41 -8.87
C ALA A 15 12.50 7.20 -7.35
N ASN A 16 12.96 8.21 -6.60
CA ASN A 16 13.04 8.17 -5.14
C ASN A 16 11.72 8.49 -4.44
N THR A 17 10.73 8.97 -5.19
CA THR A 17 9.34 9.12 -4.73
C THR A 17 8.50 7.95 -5.21
N ILE A 18 7.45 7.59 -4.48
CA ILE A 18 6.63 6.44 -4.87
C ILE A 18 5.89 6.67 -6.19
N GLY A 19 5.35 7.87 -6.41
CA GLY A 19 4.71 8.24 -7.67
C GLY A 19 5.69 8.30 -8.83
N GLY A 20 6.91 8.82 -8.58
CA GLY A 20 7.95 8.84 -9.60
C GLY A 20 8.48 7.46 -9.95
N TYR A 21 8.67 6.56 -8.97
CA TYR A 21 9.02 5.16 -9.22
C TYR A 21 8.01 4.49 -10.16
N MET A 22 6.71 4.64 -9.87
CA MET A 22 5.66 4.01 -10.67
C MET A 22 5.65 4.51 -12.12
N ARG A 23 5.94 5.79 -12.35
CA ARG A 23 6.08 6.36 -13.70
C ARG A 23 7.34 5.86 -14.41
N VAL A 24 8.50 5.94 -13.75
CA VAL A 24 9.81 5.56 -14.30
C VAL A 24 9.85 4.08 -14.67
N HIS A 25 9.27 3.21 -13.82
CA HIS A 25 9.33 1.76 -14.00
C HIS A 25 8.08 1.15 -14.65
N ALA A 26 7.03 1.95 -14.90
CA ALA A 26 5.74 1.51 -15.45
C ALA A 26 5.14 0.29 -14.72
N ARG A 27 5.37 0.19 -13.41
CA ARG A 27 4.86 -0.90 -12.54
C ARG A 27 4.76 -0.44 -11.08
N PRO A 28 3.89 -1.07 -10.28
CA PRO A 28 3.87 -0.86 -8.83
C PRO A 28 5.22 -1.13 -8.18
N ALA A 29 5.58 -0.35 -7.16
CA ALA A 29 6.65 -0.75 -6.25
C ALA A 29 6.19 -1.97 -5.42
N ALA A 30 7.14 -2.75 -4.94
CA ALA A 30 6.89 -3.88 -4.06
C ALA A 30 7.77 -3.79 -2.81
N PHE A 31 7.21 -4.21 -1.69
CA PHE A 31 7.83 -4.22 -0.37
C PHE A 31 7.67 -5.59 0.28
N GLU A 32 8.65 -5.97 1.09
CA GLU A 32 8.51 -7.04 2.06
C GLU A 32 8.12 -6.40 3.40
N GLY A 33 6.99 -6.84 3.96
CA GLY A 33 6.54 -6.41 5.28
C GLY A 33 7.22 -7.17 6.41
N SER A 34 7.18 -6.63 7.63
CA SER A 34 7.69 -7.31 8.84
C SER A 34 6.99 -8.64 9.16
N ASP A 35 5.83 -8.91 8.56
CA ASP A 35 5.12 -10.19 8.63
C ASP A 35 5.67 -11.27 7.68
N GLY A 36 6.69 -10.93 6.88
CA GLY A 36 7.33 -11.84 5.92
C GLY A 36 6.51 -12.12 4.66
N LEU A 37 5.54 -11.24 4.34
CA LEU A 37 4.72 -11.30 3.14
C LEU A 37 5.11 -10.18 2.16
N SER A 38 4.86 -10.41 0.88
CA SER A 38 5.14 -9.44 -0.19
C SER A 38 3.91 -8.62 -0.51
N TYR A 39 4.10 -7.31 -0.61
CA TYR A 39 3.05 -6.34 -0.90
C TYR A 39 3.44 -5.50 -2.11
N SER A 40 2.52 -5.27 -3.03
CA SER A 40 2.63 -4.15 -3.97
C SER A 40 1.98 -2.91 -3.36
N VAL A 41 2.19 -1.73 -3.95
CA VAL A 41 1.49 -0.51 -3.55
C VAL A 41 0.77 0.14 -4.73
N SER A 42 -0.42 0.67 -4.50
CA SER A 42 -1.07 1.65 -5.36
C SER A 42 -1.48 2.89 -4.56
N ILE A 43 -1.65 4.01 -5.28
CA ILE A 43 -2.15 5.27 -4.73
C ILE A 43 -3.60 5.40 -5.19
N GLU A 44 -4.52 5.24 -4.25
CA GLU A 44 -5.95 5.40 -4.49
C GLU A 44 -6.44 6.74 -3.94
N VAL A 45 -7.57 7.22 -4.47
CA VAL A 45 -8.15 8.51 -4.11
C VAL A 45 -9.66 8.41 -4.09
N ASP A 46 -10.25 8.86 -2.98
CA ASP A 46 -11.69 8.93 -2.82
C ASP A 46 -12.17 10.33 -2.43
N ALA A 47 -13.45 10.59 -2.70
CA ALA A 47 -14.12 11.79 -2.20
C ALA A 47 -14.34 11.66 -0.69
N THR A 48 -14.02 12.71 0.07
CA THR A 48 -14.15 12.72 1.53
C THR A 48 -15.53 13.15 2.01
N GLY A 49 -16.27 13.87 1.15
CA GLY A 49 -17.50 14.58 1.53
C GLY A 49 -17.26 15.92 2.25
N GLU A 50 -16.00 16.31 2.49
CA GLU A 50 -15.64 17.56 3.18
C GLU A 50 -15.25 18.65 2.19
N ALA A 51 -15.95 19.79 2.21
CA ALA A 51 -15.69 20.88 1.25
C ALA A 51 -14.26 21.46 1.33
N ALA A 52 -13.65 21.47 2.51
CA ALA A 52 -12.29 21.98 2.71
C ALA A 52 -11.19 21.01 2.24
N ARG A 53 -11.52 19.71 2.11
CA ARG A 53 -10.60 18.63 1.75
C ARG A 53 -11.31 17.60 0.87
N PRO A 54 -11.78 17.98 -0.33
CA PRO A 54 -12.79 17.20 -1.05
C PRO A 54 -12.31 15.83 -1.52
N PHE A 55 -11.00 15.65 -1.71
CA PHE A 55 -10.40 14.37 -2.10
C PHE A 55 -9.28 14.00 -1.13
N GLY A 56 -9.27 12.73 -0.70
CA GLY A 56 -8.26 12.13 0.14
C GLY A 56 -7.56 10.98 -0.59
N ALA A 57 -6.23 10.95 -0.54
CA ALA A 57 -5.41 9.89 -1.11
C ALA A 57 -4.89 8.96 -0.01
N PHE A 58 -4.82 7.67 -0.32
CA PHE A 58 -4.34 6.62 0.59
C PHE A 58 -3.53 5.57 -0.18
N PHE A 59 -2.75 4.79 0.55
CA PHE A 59 -2.08 3.62 -0.02
C PHE A 59 -2.97 2.38 0.12
N LEU A 60 -3.11 1.65 -0.98
CA LEU A 60 -3.62 0.28 -1.00
C LEU A 60 -2.43 -0.64 -1.21
N PHE A 61 -2.28 -1.63 -0.33
CA PHE A 61 -1.20 -2.61 -0.37
C PHE A 61 -1.72 -4.02 -0.66
N PRO A 62 -1.87 -4.43 -1.94
CA PRO A 62 -2.23 -5.80 -2.29
C PRO A 62 -1.17 -6.79 -1.80
N ARG A 63 -1.61 -7.78 -1.05
CA ARG A 63 -0.77 -8.85 -0.50
C ARG A 63 -0.69 -10.02 -1.44
N TRP A 64 0.51 -10.42 -1.80
CA TRP A 64 0.76 -11.55 -2.68
C TRP A 64 0.81 -12.86 -1.93
N ARG A 65 0.17 -13.88 -2.49
CA ARG A 65 0.17 -15.22 -1.94
C ARG A 65 1.58 -15.81 -1.96
N ARG A 66 2.01 -16.34 -0.81
CA ARG A 66 3.35 -16.96 -0.65
C ARG A 66 3.46 -18.35 -1.27
N ILE A 67 2.39 -19.15 -1.23
CA ILE A 67 2.39 -20.57 -1.65
C ILE A 67 1.21 -20.86 -2.56
N GLY A 68 1.42 -21.67 -3.60
CA GLY A 68 0.38 -22.10 -4.53
C GLY A 68 0.32 -21.24 -5.79
N ALA A 69 -0.86 -21.17 -6.42
CA ALA A 69 -1.06 -20.38 -7.63
C ALA A 69 -0.82 -18.89 -7.35
N GLN A 70 -0.09 -18.23 -8.27
CA GLN A 70 0.16 -16.79 -8.20
C GLN A 70 -1.15 -15.99 -8.11
N GLY A 71 -1.18 -15.00 -7.23
CA GLY A 71 -2.32 -14.12 -7.04
C GLY A 71 -2.25 -13.31 -5.75
N VAL A 72 -3.18 -12.37 -5.63
CA VAL A 72 -3.41 -11.57 -4.43
C VAL A 72 -4.31 -12.36 -3.47
N ASP A 73 -4.00 -12.36 -2.17
CA ASP A 73 -4.77 -13.07 -1.13
C ASP A 73 -5.27 -12.17 0.02
N GLY A 74 -5.11 -10.86 -0.12
CA GLY A 74 -5.58 -9.85 0.80
C GLY A 74 -5.03 -8.48 0.44
N HIS A 75 -5.32 -7.49 1.26
CA HIS A 75 -4.72 -6.16 1.15
C HIS A 75 -4.70 -5.48 2.52
N LEU A 76 -3.88 -4.44 2.64
CA LEU A 76 -3.94 -3.46 3.72
C LEU A 76 -4.23 -2.09 3.12
N GLU A 77 -4.95 -1.26 3.86
CA GLU A 77 -5.24 0.12 3.46
C GLU A 77 -4.77 1.06 4.55
N THR A 78 -4.20 2.20 4.15
CA THR A 78 -3.99 3.31 5.07
C THR A 78 -5.27 4.15 5.16
N PRO A 79 -5.44 4.94 6.23
CA PRO A 79 -6.32 6.10 6.17
C PRO A 79 -5.89 7.09 5.08
N PHE A 80 -6.65 8.16 4.87
CA PHE A 80 -6.19 9.27 4.02
C PHE A 80 -4.91 9.90 4.61
N LEU A 81 -3.87 9.96 3.79
CA LEU A 81 -2.54 10.48 4.14
C LEU A 81 -2.23 11.83 3.46
N ALA A 82 -2.91 12.11 2.34
CA ALA A 82 -2.80 13.38 1.63
C ALA A 82 -4.16 13.83 1.10
N TRP A 83 -4.30 15.11 0.79
CA TRP A 83 -5.53 15.71 0.31
C TRP A 83 -5.30 16.61 -0.89
N GLY A 84 -6.37 16.87 -1.65
CA GLY A 84 -6.34 17.78 -2.79
C GLY A 84 -7.71 18.33 -3.16
N GLU A 85 -7.70 19.42 -3.94
CA GLU A 85 -8.90 20.00 -4.54
C GLU A 85 -9.45 19.18 -5.71
N SER A 86 -8.64 18.26 -6.25
CA SER A 86 -9.01 17.28 -7.27
C SER A 86 -8.36 15.92 -6.98
N PRO A 87 -8.86 14.83 -7.61
CA PRO A 87 -8.24 13.52 -7.43
C PRO A 87 -6.77 13.47 -7.87
N GLY A 88 -6.42 14.21 -8.92
CA GLY A 88 -5.05 14.29 -9.44
C GLY A 88 -4.11 14.94 -8.41
N VAL A 89 -4.53 16.06 -7.83
CA VAL A 89 -3.73 16.79 -6.82
C VAL A 89 -3.52 15.93 -5.57
N ALA A 90 -4.54 15.23 -5.09
CA ALA A 90 -4.39 14.35 -3.93
C ALA A 90 -3.43 13.18 -4.22
N ARG A 91 -3.56 12.55 -5.40
CA ARG A 91 -2.67 11.47 -5.83
C ARG A 91 -1.22 11.94 -5.99
N GLU A 92 -0.99 13.11 -6.57
CA GLU A 92 0.35 13.68 -6.71
C GLU A 92 0.97 14.01 -5.35
N ALA A 93 0.17 14.56 -4.43
CA ALA A 93 0.62 14.86 -3.08
C ALA A 93 1.10 13.61 -2.32
N LEU A 94 0.34 12.51 -2.36
CA LEU A 94 0.79 11.24 -1.76
C LEU A 94 1.92 10.60 -2.58
N GLY A 95 1.90 10.76 -3.90
CA GLY A 95 2.93 10.26 -4.81
C GLY A 95 4.30 10.92 -4.60
N ALA A 96 4.37 12.08 -3.95
CA ALA A 96 5.61 12.75 -3.61
C ALA A 96 6.32 12.15 -2.38
N TRP A 97 5.69 11.22 -1.65
CA TRP A 97 6.32 10.55 -0.52
C TRP A 97 7.52 9.73 -0.97
N SER A 98 8.54 9.65 -0.10
CA SER A 98 9.72 8.83 -0.38
C SER A 98 9.36 7.34 -0.33
N ILE A 99 10.17 6.51 -1.00
CA ILE A 99 10.03 5.05 -0.91
C ILE A 99 10.12 4.56 0.55
N SER A 100 10.93 5.23 1.37
CA SER A 100 11.09 4.89 2.79
C SER A 100 9.82 5.20 3.59
N ASP A 101 9.20 6.36 3.37
CA ASP A 101 7.97 6.75 4.08
C ASP A 101 6.79 5.87 3.66
N THR A 102 6.71 5.50 2.37
CA THR A 102 5.72 4.52 1.90
C THR A 102 5.92 3.15 2.55
N ARG A 103 7.17 2.70 2.71
CA ARG A 103 7.46 1.46 3.44
C ARG A 103 7.03 1.57 4.90
N GLN A 104 7.30 2.69 5.56
CA GLN A 104 6.88 2.89 6.95
C GLN A 104 5.34 2.82 7.08
N ALA A 105 4.59 3.39 6.14
CA ALA A 105 3.13 3.30 6.14
C ALA A 105 2.61 1.85 6.02
N LEU A 106 3.31 0.99 5.27
CA LEU A 106 3.00 -0.45 5.24
C LEU A 106 3.24 -1.09 6.61
N GLU A 107 4.39 -0.81 7.25
CA GLU A 107 4.70 -1.37 8.57
C GLU A 107 3.69 -0.92 9.63
N ASP A 108 3.26 0.33 9.59
CA ASP A 108 2.23 0.86 10.49
C ASP A 108 0.88 0.14 10.28
N ALA A 109 0.51 -0.16 9.03
CA ALA A 109 -0.70 -0.91 8.70
C ALA A 109 -0.62 -2.39 9.17
N ILE A 110 0.56 -3.01 9.05
CA ILE A 110 0.80 -4.37 9.59
C ILE A 110 0.68 -4.37 11.11
N ALA A 111 1.30 -3.38 11.78
CA ALA A 111 1.25 -3.26 13.23
C ALA A 111 -0.19 -3.04 13.74
N ALA A 112 -0.98 -2.22 13.04
CA ALA A 112 -2.39 -2.00 13.36
C ALA A 112 -3.21 -3.29 13.28
N LEU A 113 -3.00 -4.12 12.25
CA LEU A 113 -3.68 -5.42 12.11
C LEU A 113 -3.36 -6.36 13.28
N VAL A 114 -2.11 -6.38 13.75
CA VAL A 114 -1.68 -7.19 14.89
C VAL A 114 -2.29 -6.67 16.20
N GLY A 115 -2.35 -5.35 16.37
CA GLY A 115 -2.93 -4.71 17.55
C GLY A 115 -4.45 -4.92 17.70
N ASP A 116 -5.15 -5.09 16.57
CA ASP A 116 -6.60 -5.30 16.53
C ASP A 116 -7.00 -6.79 16.63
N ALA A 117 -6.03 -7.72 16.59
CA ALA A 117 -6.28 -9.14 16.85
C ALA A 117 -6.68 -9.35 18.32
N PRO A 118 -7.79 -10.05 18.63
CA PRO A 118 -8.24 -10.23 20.00
C PRO A 118 -7.13 -10.90 20.86
N ALA A 119 -6.86 -10.30 22.02
CA ALA A 119 -5.77 -10.69 22.93
C ALA A 119 -5.85 -12.14 23.46
N ARG A 120 -6.94 -12.87 23.19
CA ARG A 120 -6.99 -14.33 23.32
C ARG A 120 -7.34 -14.93 21.98
N ARG A 121 -6.50 -15.83 21.50
CA ARG A 121 -6.86 -16.63 20.34
C ARG A 121 -7.97 -17.59 20.77
N TRP A 122 -8.94 -17.83 19.91
CA TRP A 122 -10.03 -18.76 20.21
C TRP A 122 -9.56 -20.19 20.51
N TRP A 123 -8.33 -20.54 20.09
CA TRP A 123 -7.65 -21.79 20.45
C TRP A 123 -7.18 -21.86 21.91
N ASP A 124 -6.94 -20.71 22.55
CA ASP A 124 -6.55 -20.63 23.96
C ASP A 124 -7.76 -20.94 24.86
N VAL A 125 -8.97 -20.58 24.42
CA VAL A 125 -10.24 -20.88 25.11
C VAL A 125 -10.51 -22.40 25.16
N MET A 126 -10.12 -23.13 24.10
CA MET A 126 -10.32 -24.58 24.02
C MET A 126 -9.37 -25.39 24.93
N LYS A 127 -8.29 -24.78 25.42
CA LYS A 127 -7.32 -25.44 26.32
C LYS A 127 -7.66 -25.30 27.80
N ASP A 128 -8.49 -24.34 28.17
CA ASP A 128 -8.92 -24.12 29.54
C ASP A 128 -10.08 -25.05 29.96
N GLU A 129 -10.65 -25.83 29.02
CA GLU A 129 -11.73 -26.81 29.27
C GLU A 129 -11.26 -28.27 29.36
N SER A 130 -9.94 -28.53 29.49
CA SER A 130 -9.36 -29.88 29.60
C SER A 130 -8.96 -30.28 31.01
#